data_AF-A0A7Y2N2F6-F1
#
_entry.id   AF-A0A7Y2N2F6-F1
#
_cell.length_a   1.000
_cell.length_b   1.000
_cell.length_c   1.000
_cell.angle_alpha   90.00
_cell.angle_beta   90.00
_cell.angle_gamma   90.00
#
_symmetry.space_group_name_H-M   'P 1'
#
loop_
_entity.id
_entity.type
_entity.pdbx_description
1 polymer ?
#
loop_
_entity_poly.entity_id
_entity_poly.type
_entity_poly.pdbx_seq_one_letter_code
_entity_poly.pdbx_strand_id
1 'polypeptide(L)'
;MSIEFRLKVLALPVLILCIFLLGIPLLSLKQDDAQQNLLMANQEQALTMSAESIASALQERSDLFYKHTEEGAPAGDDIAPPKIIELITPIRLNGDLKDWQPRIESSEIYGEDHLLTSNPDYQPGTLSFRHLAGTQGEYLYAFFDVYDDEVVYRNKNSLRVDRADHLKITIDKKGERKNYIVSTFEPGWVTGFDIPDEPEEIAAHERRIHGNWRRTDTGYRLEIRIQRDLLGDKLIFAVADVDDFQTGLTETLIGTARLA
;
A
#
# COMPACT_ATOMS: atom_id res chain seq x y z
N MET A 1 -37.06 63.01 45.80
CA MET A 1 -35.71 62.56 45.42
C MET A 1 -35.57 62.70 43.90
N SER A 2 -34.69 63.59 43.42
CA SER A 2 -34.60 63.96 42.00
C SER A 2 -34.10 62.80 41.13
N ILE A 3 -34.54 62.75 39.87
CA ILE A 3 -34.20 61.71 38.87
C ILE A 3 -32.68 61.53 38.71
N GLU A 4 -31.90 62.60 38.85
CA GLU A 4 -30.44 62.55 38.79
C GLU A 4 -29.80 61.73 39.91
N PHE A 5 -30.41 61.70 41.10
CA PHE A 5 -29.91 60.90 42.22
C PHE A 5 -30.13 59.40 41.98
N ARG A 6 -31.25 59.02 41.33
CA ARG A 6 -31.52 57.63 40.95
C ARG A 6 -30.59 57.14 39.84
N LEU A 7 -30.21 57.99 38.89
CA LEU A 7 -29.24 57.65 37.84
C LEU A 7 -27.82 57.40 38.41
N LYS A 8 -27.38 58.22 39.37
CA LYS A 8 -26.07 58.05 40.02
C LYS A 8 -25.98 56.78 40.88
N VAL A 9 -27.07 56.39 41.55
CA VAL A 9 -27.12 55.16 42.36
C VAL A 9 -27.09 53.90 41.48
N LEU A 10 -27.62 53.96 40.26
CA LEU A 10 -27.60 52.82 39.32
C LEU A 10 -26.30 52.72 38.51
N ALA A 11 -25.55 53.82 38.35
CA ALA A 11 -24.33 53.86 37.53
C ALA A 11 -23.16 53.06 38.15
N LEU A 12 -23.02 53.08 39.47
CA LEU A 12 -21.95 52.38 40.18
C LEU A 12 -22.01 50.84 40.02
N PRO A 13 -23.17 50.17 40.22
CA PRO A 13 -23.26 48.72 40.02
C PRO A 13 -23.09 48.31 38.56
N VAL A 14 -23.52 49.14 37.59
CA VAL A 14 -23.30 48.88 36.17
C VAL A 14 -21.81 48.99 35.81
N LEU A 15 -21.10 49.97 36.36
CA LEU A 15 -19.65 50.11 36.16
C LEU A 15 -18.89 48.89 36.71
N ILE A 16 -19.24 48.42 37.90
CA ILE A 16 -18.63 47.23 38.51
C ILE A 16 -18.92 45.98 37.65
N LEU A 17 -20.14 45.83 37.16
CA LEU A 17 -20.51 44.73 36.28
C LEU A 17 -19.73 44.76 34.97
N CYS A 18 -19.55 45.94 34.36
CA CYS A 18 -18.75 46.10 33.15
C CYS A 18 -17.26 45.77 33.39
N ILE A 19 -16.68 46.22 34.50
CA ILE A 19 -15.29 45.90 34.87
C ILE A 19 -15.15 44.38 35.08
N PHE A 20 -16.13 43.74 35.74
CA PHE A 20 -16.12 42.30 35.95
C PHE A 20 -16.26 41.52 34.64
N LEU A 21 -17.17 41.94 33.75
CA LEU A 21 -17.36 41.33 32.42
C LEU A 21 -16.12 41.47 31.53
N LEU A 22 -15.38 42.59 31.63
CA LEU A 22 -14.13 42.77 30.89
C LEU A 22 -12.91 42.09 31.53
N GLY A 23 -12.94 41.80 32.85
CA GLY A 23 -11.87 41.07 33.52
C GLY A 23 -11.75 39.61 33.06
N ILE A 24 -12.88 38.97 32.75
CA ILE A 24 -12.96 37.58 32.30
C ILE A 24 -12.16 37.32 30.99
N PRO A 25 -12.37 38.07 29.88
CA PRO A 25 -11.65 37.84 28.63
C PRO A 25 -10.15 38.16 28.73
N LEU A 26 -9.76 39.14 29.56
CA LEU A 26 -8.35 39.50 29.76
C LEU A 26 -7.55 38.40 30.49
N LEU A 27 -8.21 37.62 31.36
CA LEU A 27 -7.60 36.46 32.01
C LEU A 27 -7.49 35.27 31.05
N SER A 28 -8.45 35.09 30.15
CA SER A 28 -8.44 34.01 29.14
C SER A 28 -7.26 34.13 28.18
N LEU A 29 -6.89 35.34 27.77
CA LEU A 29 -5.79 35.58 26.82
C LEU A 29 -4.39 35.24 27.36
N LYS A 30 -4.25 35.00 28.68
CA LYS A 30 -2.95 34.68 29.31
C LYS A 30 -2.76 33.19 29.62
N GLN A 31 -3.80 32.36 29.48
CA GLN A 31 -3.78 30.96 29.92
C GLN A 31 -3.46 29.93 28.83
N ASP A 32 -3.50 30.34 27.56
CA ASP A 32 -3.39 29.40 26.43
C ASP A 32 -1.95 28.85 26.28
N ASP A 33 -0.93 29.68 26.50
CA ASP A 33 0.47 29.29 26.30
C ASP A 33 0.94 28.21 27.28
N ALA A 34 0.49 28.28 28.55
CA ALA A 34 0.88 27.34 29.59
C ALA A 34 0.26 25.95 29.36
N GLN A 35 -0.98 25.88 28.87
CA GLN A 35 -1.65 24.62 28.57
C GLN A 35 -1.11 23.96 27.31
N GLN A 36 -0.82 24.75 26.27
CA GLN A 36 -0.23 24.24 25.02
C GLN A 36 1.17 23.65 25.24
N ASN A 37 2.02 24.33 26.01
CA ASN A 37 3.36 23.83 26.32
C ASN A 37 3.32 22.54 27.15
N LEU A 38 2.39 22.43 28.11
CA LEU A 38 2.20 21.21 28.90
C LEU A 38 1.73 20.03 28.04
N LEU A 39 0.81 20.28 27.10
CA LEU A 39 0.34 19.27 26.14
C LEU A 39 1.47 18.79 25.22
N MET A 40 2.28 19.70 24.68
CA MET A 40 3.42 19.35 23.82
C MET A 40 4.48 18.54 24.58
N ALA A 41 4.82 18.94 25.82
CA ALA A 41 5.76 18.20 26.65
C ALA A 41 5.25 16.78 26.99
N ASN A 42 3.95 16.64 27.27
CA ASN A 42 3.35 15.32 27.51
C ASN A 42 3.36 14.42 26.26
N GLN A 43 3.18 15.01 25.07
CA GLN A 43 3.27 14.26 23.80
C GLN A 43 4.70 13.80 23.51
N GLU A 44 5.68 14.67 23.71
CA GLU A 44 7.10 14.35 23.53
C GLU A 44 7.54 13.22 24.48
N GLN A 45 7.13 13.30 25.75
CA GLN A 45 7.42 12.27 26.74
C GLN A 45 6.74 10.93 26.39
N ALA A 46 5.50 10.95 25.91
CA ALA A 46 4.79 9.74 25.48
C ALA A 46 5.47 9.07 24.26
N LEU A 47 5.95 9.87 23.30
CA LEU A 47 6.68 9.37 22.13
C LEU A 47 8.01 8.73 22.54
N THR A 48 8.76 9.36 23.46
CA THR A 48 10.03 8.82 23.96
C THR A 48 9.82 7.51 24.73
N MET A 49 8.83 7.44 25.64
CA MET A 49 8.53 6.20 26.36
C MET A 49 8.06 5.09 25.41
N SER A 50 7.32 5.42 24.36
CA SER A 50 6.92 4.45 23.34
C SER A 50 8.14 3.96 22.56
N ALA A 51 9.04 4.85 22.15
CA ALA A 51 10.27 4.49 21.44
C ALA A 51 11.18 3.61 22.30
N GLU A 52 11.35 3.93 23.59
CA GLU A 52 12.13 3.12 24.55
C GLU A 52 11.49 1.75 24.82
N SER A 53 10.16 1.69 24.91
CA SER A 53 9.42 0.43 25.07
C SER A 53 9.53 -0.47 23.83
N ILE A 54 9.42 0.12 22.64
CA ILE A 54 9.61 -0.58 21.36
C ILE A 54 11.07 -1.06 21.24
N ALA A 55 12.06 -0.20 21.52
CA ALA A 55 13.47 -0.56 21.49
C ALA A 55 13.79 -1.69 22.47
N SER A 56 13.22 -1.64 23.69
CA SER A 56 13.38 -2.69 24.69
C SER A 56 12.73 -4.00 24.25
N ALA A 57 11.51 -3.95 23.70
CA ALA A 57 10.82 -5.13 23.15
C ALA A 57 11.54 -5.75 21.94
N LEU A 58 12.17 -4.93 21.09
CA LEU A 58 13.02 -5.38 19.98
C LEU A 58 14.33 -5.99 20.47
N GLN A 59 14.96 -5.40 21.50
CA GLN A 59 16.21 -5.91 22.09
C GLN A 59 16.01 -7.24 22.82
N GLU A 60 14.82 -7.46 23.40
CA GLU A 60 14.41 -8.74 23.98
C GLU A 60 14.19 -9.84 22.92
N ARG A 61 14.07 -9.48 21.64
CA ARG A 61 14.07 -10.37 20.45
C ARG A 61 15.37 -10.30 19.63
N SER A 62 16.51 -10.22 20.29
CA SER A 62 17.84 -10.23 19.65
C SER A 62 18.13 -11.49 18.81
N ASP A 63 17.34 -12.56 18.95
CA ASP A 63 17.35 -13.77 18.13
C ASP A 63 16.86 -13.53 16.68
N LEU A 64 16.03 -12.51 16.43
CA LEU A 64 15.58 -12.12 15.09
C LEU A 64 16.65 -11.38 14.28
N PHE A 65 17.68 -10.84 14.94
CA PHE A 65 18.79 -10.13 14.30
C PHE A 65 20.00 -11.04 13.99
N TYR A 66 19.99 -12.30 14.43
CA TYR A 66 21.13 -13.23 14.28
C TYR A 66 21.08 -14.10 13.01
N LYS A 67 20.41 -13.65 11.94
CA LYS A 67 20.41 -14.38 10.66
C LYS A 67 20.56 -13.46 9.46
N HIS A 68 21.65 -12.69 9.42
CA HIS A 68 22.27 -12.17 8.19
C HIS A 68 23.74 -11.83 8.50
N THR A 69 24.51 -12.85 8.85
CA THR A 69 25.95 -12.83 8.60
C THR A 69 26.17 -13.94 7.59
N GLU A 70 26.44 -13.54 6.35
CA GLU A 70 26.73 -14.46 5.27
C GLU A 70 27.96 -15.29 5.61
N GLU A 71 27.76 -16.60 5.74
CA GLU A 71 28.80 -17.60 5.56
C GLU A 71 28.12 -18.93 5.20
N GLY A 72 28.10 -19.24 3.90
CA GLY A 72 27.90 -20.59 3.36
C GLY A 72 26.50 -21.19 3.47
N ALA A 73 25.57 -20.74 2.61
CA ALA A 73 24.41 -21.55 2.24
C ALA A 73 24.62 -22.15 0.83
N PRO A 74 24.28 -23.42 0.59
CA PRO A 74 24.46 -24.05 -0.71
C PRO A 74 23.50 -23.43 -1.73
N ALA A 75 23.95 -23.29 -2.97
CA ALA A 75 23.17 -22.78 -4.10
C ALA A 75 21.79 -23.46 -4.18
N GLY A 76 20.75 -22.69 -3.90
CA GLY A 76 19.36 -23.11 -4.01
C GLY A 76 18.46 -21.88 -3.95
N ASP A 77 17.99 -21.44 -5.13
CA ASP A 77 16.93 -20.45 -5.36
C ASP A 77 16.86 -19.29 -4.34
N ASP A 78 17.71 -18.27 -4.53
CA ASP A 78 17.58 -16.97 -3.83
C ASP A 78 16.42 -16.14 -4.44
N ILE A 79 15.20 -16.63 -4.22
CA ILE A 79 13.96 -15.90 -4.48
C ILE A 79 13.76 -14.94 -3.30
N ALA A 80 14.24 -13.71 -3.41
CA ALA A 80 13.93 -12.67 -2.44
C ALA A 80 12.43 -12.31 -2.52
N PRO A 81 11.64 -12.45 -1.44
CA PRO A 81 10.23 -12.07 -1.45
C PRO A 81 10.07 -10.54 -1.58
N PRO A 82 8.94 -10.05 -2.13
CA PRO A 82 8.68 -8.62 -2.21
C PRO A 82 8.68 -8.01 -0.82
N LYS A 83 9.19 -6.78 -0.72
CA LYS A 83 9.17 -6.02 0.53
C LYS A 83 7.73 -5.69 0.92
N ILE A 84 7.29 -6.21 2.06
CA ILE A 84 5.97 -5.93 2.63
C ILE A 84 6.14 -5.02 3.85
N ILE A 85 5.47 -3.86 3.83
CA ILE A 85 5.53 -2.88 4.93
C ILE A 85 4.16 -2.72 5.62
N GLU A 86 4.14 -2.11 6.80
CA GLU A 86 2.87 -1.73 7.43
C GLU A 86 2.33 -0.41 6.86
N LEU A 87 1.07 -0.39 6.45
CA LEU A 87 0.39 0.79 5.91
C LEU A 87 -0.39 1.51 7.02
N ILE A 88 -0.13 2.80 7.15
CA ILE A 88 -0.70 3.66 8.19
C ILE A 88 -1.94 4.44 7.73
N THR A 89 -2.20 4.45 6.42
CA THR A 89 -3.28 5.18 5.76
C THR A 89 -4.27 4.19 5.15
N PRO A 90 -5.60 4.40 5.28
CA PRO A 90 -6.59 3.54 4.64
C PRO A 90 -6.49 3.58 3.12
N ILE A 91 -6.26 2.42 2.50
CA ILE A 91 -6.11 2.31 1.03
C ILE A 91 -7.46 2.18 0.35
N ARG A 92 -7.66 2.94 -0.72
CA ARG A 92 -8.83 2.96 -1.59
C ARG A 92 -8.41 2.50 -2.99
N LEU A 93 -8.91 1.35 -3.41
CA LEU A 93 -8.65 0.79 -4.74
C LEU A 93 -9.36 1.64 -5.82
N ASN A 94 -8.72 2.70 -6.31
CA ASN A 94 -9.29 3.67 -7.26
C ASN A 94 -8.29 4.16 -8.33
N GLY A 95 -7.08 3.64 -8.33
CA GLY A 95 -5.97 4.00 -9.21
C GLY A 95 -5.30 5.34 -8.90
N ASP A 96 -5.54 5.97 -7.75
CA ASP A 96 -4.88 7.20 -7.29
C ASP A 96 -3.97 6.90 -6.10
N LEU A 97 -2.65 7.04 -6.28
CA LEU A 97 -1.66 6.64 -5.29
C LEU A 97 -1.48 7.60 -4.10
N LYS A 98 -2.34 8.61 -3.94
CA LYS A 98 -2.22 9.62 -2.86
C LYS A 98 -2.32 9.03 -1.46
N ASP A 99 -3.17 8.02 -1.28
CA ASP A 99 -3.35 7.31 -0.02
C ASP A 99 -2.20 6.36 0.32
N TRP A 100 -1.28 6.10 -0.60
CA TRP A 100 -0.04 5.37 -0.34
C TRP A 100 1.06 6.26 0.28
N GLN A 101 0.88 7.58 0.30
CA GLN A 101 1.83 8.50 0.93
C GLN A 101 1.77 8.40 2.47
N PRO A 102 2.92 8.51 3.18
CA PRO A 102 4.27 8.73 2.67
C PRO A 102 4.98 7.43 2.25
N ARG A 103 4.36 6.27 2.46
CA ARG A 103 5.00 4.96 2.30
C ARG A 103 5.39 4.61 0.87
N ILE A 104 4.78 5.27 -0.12
CA ILE A 104 5.16 5.13 -1.53
C ILE A 104 6.64 5.40 -1.80
N GLU A 105 7.34 6.19 -0.97
CA GLU A 105 8.80 6.39 -1.09
C GLU A 105 9.60 5.09 -0.92
N SER A 106 9.00 4.07 -0.29
CA SER A 106 9.60 2.74 -0.14
C SER A 106 9.30 1.79 -1.31
N SER A 107 8.63 2.27 -2.36
CA SER A 107 8.36 1.47 -3.56
C SER A 107 9.64 1.16 -4.33
N GLU A 108 9.69 0.00 -4.96
CA GLU A 108 10.82 -0.46 -5.77
C GLU A 108 10.45 -0.46 -7.24
N ILE A 109 11.46 -0.37 -8.12
CA ILE A 109 11.29 -0.41 -9.57
C ILE A 109 11.84 -1.74 -10.08
N TYR A 110 11.05 -2.40 -10.90
CA TYR A 110 11.34 -3.69 -11.52
C TYR A 110 11.33 -3.52 -13.05
N GLY A 111 12.27 -4.17 -13.73
CA GLY A 111 12.61 -3.94 -15.14
C GLY A 111 13.47 -5.07 -15.69
N GLU A 112 14.41 -4.76 -16.58
CA GLU A 112 15.31 -5.71 -17.25
C GLU A 112 16.01 -6.70 -16.29
N ASP A 113 16.57 -6.21 -15.18
CA ASP A 113 17.26 -7.02 -14.17
C ASP A 113 16.35 -7.97 -13.35
N HIS A 114 15.07 -8.02 -13.70
CA HIS A 114 14.01 -8.75 -12.99
C HIS A 114 13.17 -9.62 -13.93
N LEU A 115 13.68 -9.88 -15.15
CA LEU A 115 13.08 -10.85 -16.06
C LEU A 115 13.08 -12.25 -15.45
N LEU A 116 11.90 -12.87 -15.37
CA LEU A 116 11.74 -14.26 -14.91
C LEU A 116 12.08 -15.27 -16.00
N THR A 117 12.14 -14.85 -17.25
CA THR A 117 12.57 -15.70 -18.36
C THR A 117 13.44 -14.86 -19.26
N SER A 118 14.59 -15.40 -19.66
CA SER A 118 15.49 -14.71 -20.57
C SER A 118 14.77 -14.48 -21.90
N ASN A 119 14.58 -13.21 -22.23
CA ASN A 119 14.00 -12.78 -23.50
C ASN A 119 15.04 -11.92 -24.23
N PRO A 120 15.72 -12.44 -25.27
CA PRO A 120 16.74 -11.69 -26.01
C PRO A 120 16.15 -10.54 -26.84
N ASP A 121 14.83 -10.56 -27.08
CA ASP A 121 14.12 -9.54 -27.84
C ASP A 121 13.56 -8.42 -26.95
N TYR A 122 13.62 -8.58 -25.62
CA TYR A 122 13.22 -7.54 -24.67
C TYR A 122 14.06 -6.28 -24.88
N GLN A 123 13.38 -5.15 -25.06
CA GLN A 123 14.00 -3.85 -25.19
C GLN A 123 13.82 -3.04 -23.91
N PRO A 124 14.90 -2.50 -23.32
CA PRO A 124 14.77 -1.66 -22.14
C PRO A 124 13.81 -0.49 -22.39
N GLY A 125 12.73 -0.45 -21.60
CA GLY A 125 11.71 0.58 -21.73
C GLY A 125 10.50 0.21 -22.57
N THR A 126 10.26 -1.07 -22.88
CA THR A 126 8.94 -1.57 -23.30
C THR A 126 8.09 -1.88 -22.07
N LEU A 127 8.61 -2.67 -21.13
CA LEU A 127 7.94 -3.03 -19.89
C LEU A 127 8.77 -2.71 -18.64
N SER A 128 8.18 -2.01 -17.68
CA SER A 128 8.72 -1.91 -16.31
C SER A 128 7.61 -1.58 -15.34
N PHE A 129 7.81 -1.80 -14.04
CA PHE A 129 6.81 -1.37 -13.06
C PHE A 129 7.41 -0.92 -11.75
N ARG A 130 6.75 0.04 -11.13
CA ARG A 130 6.99 0.41 -9.73
C ARG A 130 5.97 -0.28 -8.85
N HIS A 131 6.43 -0.88 -7.77
CA HIS A 131 5.60 -1.68 -6.88
C HIS A 131 5.87 -1.40 -5.40
N LEU A 132 4.81 -1.50 -4.61
CA LEU A 132 4.86 -1.55 -3.16
C LEU A 132 3.74 -2.47 -2.69
N ALA A 133 4.05 -3.32 -1.71
CA ALA A 133 3.08 -4.11 -0.99
C ALA A 133 3.08 -3.72 0.50
N GLY A 134 1.90 -3.74 1.12
CA GLY A 134 1.82 -3.50 2.55
C GLY A 134 0.54 -4.01 3.19
N THR A 135 0.62 -4.28 4.48
CA THR A 135 -0.47 -4.85 5.27
C THR A 135 -1.25 -3.77 6.01
N GLN A 136 -2.57 -3.97 6.10
CA GLN A 136 -3.46 -3.18 6.93
C GLN A 136 -4.70 -4.00 7.31
N GLY A 137 -4.89 -4.23 8.60
CA GLY A 137 -5.97 -5.07 9.11
C GLY A 137 -5.90 -6.50 8.54
N GLU A 138 -7.02 -6.98 8.00
CA GLU A 138 -7.16 -8.34 7.45
C GLU A 138 -6.71 -8.47 5.98
N TYR A 139 -5.96 -7.51 5.47
CA TYR A 139 -5.61 -7.48 4.05
C TYR A 139 -4.16 -7.09 3.79
N LEU A 140 -3.63 -7.65 2.72
CA LEU A 140 -2.47 -7.11 2.01
C LEU A 140 -2.97 -6.25 0.86
N TYR A 141 -2.42 -5.06 0.73
CA TYR A 141 -2.61 -4.17 -0.41
C TYR A 141 -1.34 -4.13 -1.22
N ALA A 142 -1.47 -4.06 -2.54
CA ALA A 142 -0.35 -3.81 -3.43
C ALA A 142 -0.76 -2.89 -4.58
N PHE A 143 0.16 -2.03 -5.01
CA PHE A 143 0.02 -1.36 -6.31
C PHE A 143 1.11 -1.79 -7.27
N PHE A 144 0.79 -1.68 -8.55
CA PHE A 144 1.66 -1.87 -9.69
C PHE A 144 1.43 -0.67 -10.61
N ASP A 145 2.40 0.23 -10.66
CA ASP A 145 2.40 1.39 -11.56
C ASP A 145 3.27 0.98 -12.75
N VAL A 146 2.61 0.42 -13.77
CA VAL A 146 3.22 -0.28 -14.90
C VAL A 146 3.41 0.70 -16.04
N TYR A 147 4.65 0.79 -16.50
CA TYR A 147 5.00 1.33 -17.80
C TYR A 147 4.95 0.20 -18.82
N ASP A 148 4.22 0.42 -19.90
CA ASP A 148 3.93 -0.55 -20.95
C ASP A 148 3.54 0.24 -22.22
N ASP A 149 4.26 -0.01 -23.31
CA ASP A 149 4.06 0.68 -24.59
C ASP A 149 2.84 0.18 -25.37
N GLU A 150 2.39 -1.06 -25.19
CA GLU A 150 1.20 -1.63 -25.82
C GLU A 150 0.32 -2.45 -24.88
N VAL A 151 -0.49 -1.76 -24.07
CA VAL A 151 -1.48 -2.47 -23.22
C VAL A 151 -2.56 -3.18 -24.03
N VAL A 152 -2.58 -4.51 -23.93
CA VAL A 152 -3.56 -5.44 -24.49
C VAL A 152 -4.52 -5.95 -23.41
N TYR A 153 -5.81 -5.71 -23.62
CA TYR A 153 -6.86 -6.25 -22.77
C TYR A 153 -7.36 -7.62 -23.22
N ARG A 154 -7.84 -8.39 -22.25
CA ARG A 154 -8.42 -9.71 -22.51
C ARG A 154 -9.61 -9.61 -23.45
N ASN A 155 -9.76 -10.61 -24.31
CA ASN A 155 -10.94 -10.75 -25.17
C ASN A 155 -12.15 -11.22 -24.35
N LYS A 156 -13.29 -10.49 -24.43
CA LYS A 156 -14.56 -10.80 -23.73
C LYS A 156 -15.12 -12.20 -24.02
N ASN A 157 -14.76 -12.79 -25.16
CA ASN A 157 -15.21 -14.13 -25.57
C ASN A 157 -14.17 -15.23 -25.29
N SER A 158 -13.06 -14.91 -24.62
CA SER A 158 -12.01 -15.88 -24.28
C SER A 158 -12.13 -16.34 -22.83
N LEU A 159 -12.09 -17.67 -22.63
CA LEU A 159 -11.95 -18.29 -21.30
C LEU A 159 -10.51 -18.20 -20.77
N ARG A 160 -9.53 -17.97 -21.66
CA ARG A 160 -8.12 -17.84 -21.28
C ARG A 160 -7.87 -16.49 -20.62
N VAL A 161 -7.36 -16.52 -19.39
CA VAL A 161 -7.11 -15.35 -18.54
C VAL A 161 -5.67 -14.80 -18.68
N ASP A 162 -4.83 -15.53 -19.40
CA ASP A 162 -3.38 -15.38 -19.55
C ASP A 162 -2.94 -14.91 -20.96
N ARG A 163 -3.89 -14.48 -21.81
CA ARG A 163 -3.65 -14.06 -23.21
C ARG A 163 -3.74 -12.55 -23.45
N ALA A 164 -3.39 -11.79 -22.44
CA ALA A 164 -3.44 -10.33 -22.38
C ALA A 164 -2.56 -9.90 -21.22
N ASP A 165 -2.29 -8.61 -21.06
CA ASP A 165 -1.49 -8.15 -19.92
C ASP A 165 -2.18 -8.51 -18.63
N HIS A 166 -1.37 -9.01 -17.70
CA HIS A 166 -1.89 -9.52 -16.47
C HIS A 166 -0.88 -9.51 -15.35
N LEU A 167 -1.40 -9.46 -14.13
CA LEU A 167 -0.62 -9.72 -12.94
C LEU A 167 -0.71 -11.21 -12.61
N LYS A 168 0.43 -11.87 -12.49
CA LYS A 168 0.56 -13.19 -11.89
C LYS A 168 0.92 -13.06 -10.41
N ILE A 169 0.26 -13.85 -9.57
CA ILE A 169 0.47 -13.91 -8.13
C ILE A 169 0.75 -15.37 -7.78
N THR A 170 1.90 -15.67 -7.20
CA THR A 170 2.22 -17.01 -6.71
C THR A 170 2.28 -16.97 -5.18
N ILE A 171 1.54 -17.85 -4.53
CA ILE A 171 1.49 -17.99 -3.07
C ILE A 171 1.87 -19.41 -2.71
N ASP A 172 2.91 -19.58 -1.89
CA ASP A 172 3.24 -20.87 -1.27
C ASP A 172 2.73 -20.85 0.17
N LYS A 173 1.85 -21.79 0.54
CA LYS A 173 1.28 -21.92 1.88
C LYS A 173 1.39 -23.35 2.37
N LYS A 174 2.19 -23.58 3.42
CA LYS A 174 2.42 -24.92 3.99
C LYS A 174 2.91 -25.95 2.96
N GLY A 175 3.72 -25.51 2.01
CA GLY A 175 4.27 -26.34 0.93
C GLY A 175 3.33 -26.55 -0.26
N GLU A 176 2.11 -26.00 -0.25
CA GLU A 176 1.22 -25.97 -1.41
C GLU A 176 1.41 -24.65 -2.16
N ARG A 177 1.79 -24.74 -3.43
CA ARG A 177 1.92 -23.59 -4.33
C ARG A 177 0.60 -23.36 -5.06
N LYS A 178 0.09 -22.13 -5.04
CA LYS A 178 -1.07 -21.68 -5.82
C LYS A 178 -0.71 -20.49 -6.69
N ASN A 179 -1.23 -20.49 -7.91
CA ASN A 179 -1.02 -19.41 -8.87
C ASN A 179 -2.35 -18.71 -9.12
N TYR A 180 -2.32 -17.39 -9.16
CA TYR A 180 -3.47 -16.57 -9.48
C TYR A 180 -3.13 -15.58 -10.58
N ILE A 181 -4.14 -15.21 -11.35
CA ILE A 181 -4.02 -14.18 -12.39
C ILE A 181 -5.05 -13.08 -12.15
N VAL A 182 -4.65 -11.83 -12.31
CA VAL A 182 -5.55 -10.68 -12.41
C VAL A 182 -5.38 -10.09 -13.79
N SER A 183 -6.42 -10.21 -14.62
CA SER A 183 -6.50 -9.63 -15.97
C SER A 183 -7.86 -9.00 -16.18
N THR A 184 -7.99 -8.11 -17.18
CA THR A 184 -9.24 -7.40 -17.44
C THR A 184 -9.56 -7.27 -18.92
N PHE A 185 -10.85 -7.13 -19.23
CA PHE A 185 -11.34 -6.82 -20.58
C PHE A 185 -11.39 -5.31 -20.86
N GLU A 186 -11.40 -4.49 -19.81
CA GLU A 186 -11.46 -3.03 -19.86
C GLU A 186 -11.03 -2.45 -18.49
N PRO A 187 -10.60 -1.18 -18.43
CA PRO A 187 -10.31 -0.52 -17.16
C PRO A 187 -11.51 -0.57 -16.19
N GLY A 188 -11.24 -0.79 -14.90
CA GLY A 188 -12.27 -0.83 -13.87
C GLY A 188 -11.98 -1.84 -12.76
N TRP A 189 -13.05 -2.33 -12.13
CA TRP A 189 -12.94 -3.34 -11.08
C TRP A 189 -12.49 -4.68 -11.65
N VAL A 190 -11.52 -5.30 -10.98
CA VAL A 190 -10.96 -6.61 -11.35
C VAL A 190 -11.05 -7.58 -10.18
N THR A 191 -11.07 -8.86 -10.49
CA THR A 191 -11.05 -9.97 -9.52
C THR A 191 -9.99 -10.96 -9.97
N GLY A 192 -9.30 -11.59 -9.02
CA GLY A 192 -8.33 -12.63 -9.34
C GLY A 192 -9.00 -13.91 -9.84
N PHE A 193 -8.21 -14.73 -10.53
CA PHE A 193 -8.55 -16.07 -10.97
C PHE A 193 -7.57 -17.06 -10.36
N ASP A 194 -8.05 -18.12 -9.71
CA ASP A 194 -7.25 -19.29 -9.33
C ASP A 194 -6.91 -20.09 -10.59
N ILE A 195 -5.61 -20.30 -10.82
CA ILE A 195 -5.10 -21.04 -11.97
C ILE A 195 -4.84 -22.47 -11.53
N PRO A 196 -5.60 -23.44 -12.05
CA PRO A 196 -5.42 -24.84 -11.70
C PRO A 196 -4.08 -25.36 -12.21
N ASP A 197 -3.54 -26.36 -11.52
CA ASP A 197 -2.30 -27.02 -11.93
C ASP A 197 -2.51 -27.88 -13.20
N GLU A 198 -3.73 -28.39 -13.40
CA GLU A 198 -4.11 -29.17 -14.58
C GLU A 198 -4.49 -28.24 -15.75
N PRO A 199 -3.79 -28.29 -16.90
CA PRO A 199 -4.03 -27.38 -18.03
C PRO A 199 -5.42 -27.49 -18.68
N GLU A 200 -6.14 -28.59 -18.43
CA GLU A 200 -7.48 -28.85 -18.95
C GLU A 200 -8.58 -28.17 -18.10
N GLU A 201 -8.26 -27.82 -16.87
CA GLU A 201 -9.20 -27.15 -15.97
C GLU A 201 -9.31 -25.65 -16.28
N ILE A 202 -10.52 -25.11 -16.10
CA ILE A 202 -10.81 -23.70 -16.36
C ILE A 202 -10.54 -22.89 -15.10
N ALA A 203 -9.82 -21.78 -15.26
CA ALA A 203 -9.56 -20.84 -14.17
C ALA A 203 -10.87 -20.36 -13.50
N ALA A 204 -10.89 -20.39 -12.17
CA ALA A 204 -12.05 -20.01 -11.36
C ALA A 204 -11.83 -18.66 -10.69
N HIS A 205 -12.89 -17.88 -10.44
CA HIS A 205 -12.74 -16.61 -9.73
C HIS A 205 -12.30 -16.79 -8.27
N GLU A 206 -11.25 -16.07 -7.87
CA GLU A 206 -10.78 -15.96 -6.49
C GLU A 206 -11.20 -14.61 -5.89
N ARG A 207 -12.32 -14.58 -5.18
CA ARG A 207 -12.94 -13.35 -4.63
C ARG A 207 -12.11 -12.70 -3.52
N ARG A 208 -11.17 -13.45 -2.92
CA ARG A 208 -10.25 -12.92 -1.91
C ARG A 208 -9.19 -12.01 -2.52
N ILE A 209 -9.04 -12.01 -3.84
CA ILE A 209 -8.20 -11.11 -4.62
C ILE A 209 -9.09 -10.20 -5.48
N HIS A 210 -9.02 -8.90 -5.27
CA HIS A 210 -9.75 -7.94 -6.10
C HIS A 210 -9.00 -6.62 -6.16
N GLY A 211 -9.33 -5.81 -7.15
CA GLY A 211 -8.56 -4.63 -7.44
C GLY A 211 -9.26 -3.62 -8.32
N ASN A 212 -8.52 -2.56 -8.65
CA ASN A 212 -8.89 -1.59 -9.66
C ASN A 212 -7.77 -1.48 -10.68
N TRP A 213 -8.13 -1.63 -11.96
CA TRP A 213 -7.25 -1.45 -13.10
C TRP A 213 -7.57 -0.12 -13.77
N ARG A 214 -6.56 0.73 -13.95
CA ARG A 214 -6.70 2.05 -14.55
C ARG A 214 -5.68 2.22 -15.68
N ARG A 215 -6.13 2.55 -16.89
CA ARG A 215 -5.21 2.97 -17.98
C ARG A 215 -4.54 4.30 -17.60
N THR A 216 -3.25 4.42 -17.91
CA THR A 216 -2.47 5.66 -17.81
C THR A 216 -1.96 6.04 -19.21
N ASP A 217 -1.36 7.22 -19.34
CA ASP A 217 -0.81 7.68 -20.62
C ASP A 217 0.42 6.87 -21.07
N THR A 218 1.03 6.09 -20.17
CA THR A 218 2.30 5.36 -20.39
C THR A 218 2.21 3.87 -20.07
N GLY A 219 1.00 3.32 -19.92
CA GLY A 219 0.80 1.96 -19.44
C GLY A 219 -0.48 1.84 -18.61
N TYR A 220 -0.39 1.27 -17.42
CA TYR A 220 -1.53 1.14 -16.54
C TYR A 220 -1.14 1.11 -15.07
N ARG A 221 -2.13 1.30 -14.22
CA ARG A 221 -2.02 1.13 -12.78
C ARG A 221 -2.98 0.07 -12.31
N LEU A 222 -2.47 -0.89 -11.57
CA LEU A 222 -3.26 -1.91 -10.91
C LEU A 222 -3.07 -1.78 -9.41
N GLU A 223 -4.16 -1.60 -8.68
CA GLU A 223 -4.19 -1.72 -7.23
C GLU A 223 -4.98 -2.96 -6.85
N ILE A 224 -4.44 -3.78 -5.96
CA ILE A 224 -5.10 -4.99 -5.47
C ILE A 224 -5.17 -5.03 -3.96
N ARG A 225 -6.14 -5.79 -3.48
CA ARG A 225 -6.29 -6.21 -2.10
C ARG A 225 -6.46 -7.73 -2.06
N ILE A 226 -5.67 -8.37 -1.22
CA ILE A 226 -5.68 -9.81 -0.97
C ILE A 226 -6.07 -10.04 0.50
N GLN A 227 -7.05 -10.92 0.75
CA GLN A 227 -7.38 -11.31 2.13
C GLN A 227 -6.20 -12.04 2.77
N ARG A 228 -5.89 -11.68 4.02
CA ARG A 228 -4.70 -12.17 4.73
C ARG A 228 -4.71 -13.68 4.95
N ASP A 229 -5.88 -14.30 5.01
CA ASP A 229 -6.03 -15.75 5.12
C ASP A 229 -5.58 -16.50 3.85
N LEU A 230 -5.57 -15.85 2.69
CA LEU A 230 -5.06 -16.43 1.44
C LEU A 230 -3.53 -16.49 1.42
N LEU A 231 -2.88 -15.57 2.14
CA LEU A 231 -1.43 -15.46 2.18
C LEU A 231 -0.79 -16.70 2.83
N GLY A 232 0.45 -16.96 2.44
CA GLY A 232 1.25 -18.08 2.90
C GLY A 232 2.64 -17.67 3.35
N ASP A 233 3.56 -18.63 3.29
CA ASP A 233 4.96 -18.50 3.67
C ASP A 233 5.77 -17.72 2.63
N LYS A 234 5.37 -17.81 1.35
CA LYS A 234 5.98 -17.05 0.25
C LYS A 234 4.90 -16.40 -0.61
N LEU A 235 5.24 -15.23 -1.14
CA LEU A 235 4.42 -14.45 -2.07
C LEU A 235 5.34 -13.91 -3.16
N ILE A 236 4.95 -14.06 -4.41
CA ILE A 236 5.67 -13.52 -5.56
C ILE A 236 4.64 -12.84 -6.46
N PHE A 237 4.99 -11.66 -6.95
CA PHE A 237 4.24 -10.96 -7.98
C PHE A 237 5.05 -10.95 -9.28
N ALA A 238 4.36 -11.06 -10.42
CA ALA A 238 4.97 -10.82 -11.71
C ALA A 238 3.99 -10.13 -12.65
N VAL A 239 4.48 -9.15 -13.40
CA VAL A 239 3.74 -8.50 -14.48
C VAL A 239 4.10 -9.20 -15.78
N ALA A 240 3.06 -9.72 -16.44
CA ALA A 240 3.15 -10.39 -17.73
C ALA A 240 2.63 -9.46 -18.82
N ASP A 241 3.39 -9.42 -19.90
CA ASP A 241 3.23 -8.50 -21.03
C ASP A 241 2.96 -9.30 -22.31
N VAL A 242 1.94 -8.87 -23.04
CA VAL A 242 1.39 -9.54 -24.21
C VAL A 242 1.06 -8.49 -25.28
N ASP A 243 1.99 -8.20 -26.17
CA ASP A 243 1.77 -7.21 -27.24
C ASP A 243 0.90 -7.76 -28.39
N ASP A 244 1.05 -9.04 -28.73
CA ASP A 244 0.32 -9.64 -29.86
C ASP A 244 -1.01 -10.26 -29.43
N PHE A 245 -2.10 -9.52 -29.65
CA PHE A 245 -3.47 -10.00 -29.37
C PHE A 245 -3.91 -11.21 -30.21
N GLN A 246 -3.24 -11.53 -31.33
CA GLN A 246 -3.55 -12.69 -32.18
C GLN A 246 -2.97 -13.97 -31.62
N THR A 247 -1.70 -13.94 -31.22
CA THR A 247 -1.03 -15.10 -30.62
C THR A 247 -1.36 -15.22 -29.13
N GLY A 248 -1.48 -14.09 -28.43
CA GLY A 248 -1.76 -14.01 -27.00
C GLY A 248 -0.70 -14.69 -26.14
N LEU A 249 0.54 -14.76 -26.65
CA LEU A 249 1.67 -15.35 -25.95
C LEU A 249 2.30 -14.29 -25.06
N THR A 250 2.64 -14.67 -23.83
CA THR A 250 3.44 -13.81 -22.94
C THR A 250 4.82 -13.62 -23.55
N GLU A 251 5.12 -12.38 -23.92
CA GLU A 251 6.40 -11.98 -24.47
C GLU A 251 7.41 -11.75 -23.34
N THR A 252 6.98 -10.99 -22.33
CA THR A 252 7.84 -10.59 -21.23
C THR A 252 7.17 -10.86 -19.88
N LEU A 253 7.97 -11.30 -18.90
CA LEU A 253 7.52 -11.55 -17.54
C LEU A 253 8.53 -10.98 -16.55
N ILE A 254 8.16 -9.91 -15.85
CA ILE A 254 9.01 -9.24 -14.86
C ILE A 254 8.47 -9.52 -13.46
N GLY A 255 9.31 -10.03 -12.56
CA GLY A 255 8.90 -10.48 -11.23
C GLY A 255 9.51 -9.69 -10.07
N THR A 256 8.85 -9.71 -8.92
CA THR A 256 9.41 -9.18 -7.66
C THR A 256 10.47 -10.08 -7.06
N ALA A 257 10.58 -11.32 -7.53
CA ALA A 257 11.63 -12.24 -7.18
C ALA A 257 12.45 -12.56 -8.43
N ARG A 258 13.74 -12.87 -8.27
CA ARG A 258 14.57 -13.40 -9.35
C ARG A 258 14.45 -14.92 -9.39
N LEU A 259 14.43 -15.49 -10.60
CA LEU A 259 14.86 -16.88 -10.77
C LEU A 259 16.39 -16.86 -10.89
N ALA A 260 17.07 -17.63 -10.04
CA ALA A 260 18.52 -17.79 -10.11
C ALA A 260 18.91 -18.78 -11.20
#